data_AF-A0A7C1YGX0-F1
#
_entry.id   AF-A0A7C1YGX0-F1
#
_cell.length_a   1.000
_cell.length_b   1.000
_cell.length_c   1.000
_cell.angle_alpha   90.00
_cell.angle_beta   90.00
_cell.angle_gamma   90.00
#
_symmetry.space_group_name_H-M   'P 1'
#
loop_
_entity.id
_entity.type
_entity.pdbx_description
1 polymer ?
#
loop_
_entity_poly.entity_id
_entity_poly.type
_entity_poly.pdbx_seq_one_letter_code
_entity_poly.pdbx_strand_id
1 'polypeptide(L)'
;GEVLERRPEGRSERFRIRAPAELAKYIAEKGSICVDGISLTVNAVEGAIFDLNIVPHTLAETTMDEFRPGRRVNLEVDLIARYLERLLLGERAAETGGGISEAFLAEHGFLGK
;
A
#
# COMPACT_ATOMS: atom_id res chain seq x y z
N GLY A 1 -3.26 2.94 6.00
CA GLY A 1 -1.91 3.36 6.42
C GLY A 1 -1.98 4.19 7.68
N GLU A 2 -0.81 4.64 8.13
CA GLU A 2 -0.64 5.52 9.30
C GLU A 2 0.35 6.63 8.96
N VAL A 3 -0.02 7.88 9.21
CA VAL A 3 0.88 9.02 9.05
C VAL A 3 1.92 8.97 10.17
N LEU A 4 3.20 8.98 9.82
CA LEU A 4 4.31 8.93 10.77
C LEU A 4 4.91 10.31 11.01
N GLU A 5 4.98 11.13 9.97
CA GLU A 5 5.61 12.45 10.01
C GLU A 5 4.88 13.39 9.06
N ARG A 6 4.83 14.67 9.43
CA ARG A 6 4.56 15.81 8.55
C ARG A 6 5.60 16.88 8.88
N ARG A 7 6.30 17.39 7.87
CA ARG A 7 7.28 18.47 8.06
C ARG A 7 7.34 19.40 6.83
N PRO A 8 7.64 20.69 7.02
CA PRO A 8 7.90 21.60 5.92
C PRO A 8 9.12 21.15 5.10
N GLU A 9 9.03 21.24 3.78
CA GLU A 9 10.11 20.96 2.84
C GLU A 9 10.06 21.96 1.67
N GLY A 10 10.81 23.05 1.81
CA GLY A 10 10.79 24.16 0.84
C GLY A 10 9.42 24.82 0.75
N ARG A 11 8.77 24.71 -0.42
CA ARG A 11 7.41 25.24 -0.67
C ARG A 11 6.31 24.16 -0.54
N SER A 12 6.65 22.98 -0.05
CA SER A 12 5.74 21.83 0.12
C SER A 12 5.78 21.32 1.56
N GLU A 13 4.88 20.42 1.90
CA GLU A 13 4.92 19.61 3.11
C GLU A 13 5.28 18.17 2.75
N ARG A 14 6.31 17.62 3.40
CA ARG A 14 6.68 16.22 3.27
C ARG A 14 5.94 15.39 4.31
N PHE A 15 5.30 14.33 3.85
CA PHE A 15 4.65 13.33 4.68
C PHE A 15 5.37 12.00 4.59
N ARG A 16 5.50 11.31 5.73
CA ARG A 16 5.86 9.89 5.78
C ARG A 16 4.64 9.08 6.19
N ILE A 17 4.33 8.05 5.42
CA ILE A 17 3.18 7.19 5.67
C ILE A 17 3.64 5.73 5.70
N ARG A 18 3.23 4.99 6.73
CA ARG A 18 3.39 3.54 6.81
C ARG A 18 2.19 2.85 6.17
N ALA A 19 2.44 2.05 5.14
CA ALA A 19 1.48 1.12 4.59
C ALA A 19 1.47 -0.20 5.39
N PRO A 20 0.34 -0.95 5.39
CA PRO A 20 0.35 -2.36 5.73
C PRO A 20 1.33 -3.15 4.85
N ALA A 21 1.97 -4.18 5.41
CA ALA A 21 3.02 -4.94 4.72
C ALA A 21 2.53 -5.57 3.41
N GLU A 22 1.29 -6.06 3.37
CA GLU A 22 0.68 -6.64 2.17
C GLU A 22 0.54 -5.66 1.00
N LEU A 23 0.46 -4.35 1.26
CA LEU A 23 0.33 -3.32 0.24
C LEU A 23 1.69 -2.79 -0.24
N ALA A 24 2.75 -2.97 0.54
CA ALA A 24 4.06 -2.37 0.27
C ALA A 24 4.61 -2.73 -1.11
N LYS A 25 4.40 -3.97 -1.58
CA LYS A 25 4.88 -4.45 -2.89
C LYS A 25 4.22 -3.75 -4.10
N TYR A 26 3.10 -3.06 -3.90
CA TYR A 26 2.42 -2.31 -4.96
C TYR A 26 2.73 -0.81 -4.94
N ILE A 27 3.54 -0.36 -3.99
CA ILE A 27 3.92 1.04 -3.84
C ILE A 27 5.34 1.20 -4.40
N ALA A 28 5.46 1.87 -5.53
CA ALA A 28 6.73 2.09 -6.20
C ALA A 28 7.10 3.58 -6.19
N GLU A 29 8.41 3.88 -6.15
CA GLU A 29 8.89 5.25 -6.33
C GLU A 29 8.42 5.81 -7.69
N LYS A 30 7.97 7.07 -7.69
CA LYS A 30 7.34 7.75 -8.82
C LYS A 30 6.03 7.12 -9.30
N GLY A 31 5.54 6.10 -8.60
CA GLY A 31 4.22 5.53 -8.83
C GLY A 31 3.09 6.40 -8.26
N SER A 32 1.86 6.01 -8.60
CA SER A 32 0.66 6.65 -8.09
C SER A 32 0.15 5.92 -6.85
N ILE A 33 -0.40 6.67 -5.90
CA ILE A 33 -1.11 6.13 -4.75
C ILE A 33 -2.25 7.07 -4.36
N CYS A 34 -3.40 6.51 -3.95
CA CYS A 34 -4.44 7.31 -3.33
C CYS A 34 -4.35 7.23 -1.81
N VAL A 35 -4.39 8.38 -1.15
CA VAL A 35 -4.50 8.49 0.32
C VAL A 35 -5.80 9.19 0.65
N ASP A 36 -6.72 8.51 1.33
CA ASP A 36 -8.10 8.99 1.57
C ASP A 36 -8.77 9.56 0.30
N GLY A 37 -8.60 8.86 -0.83
CA GLY A 37 -9.18 9.24 -2.13
C GLY A 37 -8.42 10.33 -2.89
N ILE A 38 -7.31 10.84 -2.35
CA ILE A 38 -6.50 11.89 -2.97
C ILE A 38 -5.38 11.23 -3.75
N SER A 39 -5.38 11.42 -5.08
CA SER A 39 -4.34 10.88 -5.98
C SER A 39 -3.04 11.65 -5.83
N LEU A 40 -1.96 10.95 -5.50
CA LEU A 40 -0.65 11.50 -5.16
C LEU A 40 0.47 10.70 -5.81
N THR A 41 1.62 11.35 -5.98
CA THR A 41 2.84 10.70 -6.46
C THR A 41 3.74 10.30 -5.30
N VAL A 42 4.22 9.05 -5.31
CA VAL A 42 5.18 8.56 -4.33
C VAL A 42 6.57 9.11 -4.63
N ASN A 43 7.18 9.80 -3.68
CA ASN A 43 8.49 10.41 -3.86
C ASN A 43 9.65 9.45 -3.60
N ALA A 44 9.53 8.61 -2.58
CA ALA A 44 10.51 7.61 -2.16
C ALA A 44 9.81 6.48 -1.39
N VAL A 45 10.44 5.30 -1.34
CA VAL A 45 9.93 4.12 -0.62
C VAL A 45 11.07 3.46 0.18
N GLU A 46 10.80 3.13 1.43
CA GLU A 46 11.70 2.42 2.35
C GLU A 46 10.91 1.31 3.07
N GLY A 47 11.01 0.09 2.57
CA GLY A 47 10.21 -1.04 3.05
C GLY A 47 8.70 -0.77 2.89
N ALA A 48 7.97 -0.68 4.00
CA ALA A 48 6.55 -0.36 4.01
C ALA A 48 6.24 1.13 4.28
N ILE A 49 7.27 1.98 4.29
CA ILE A 49 7.11 3.43 4.49
C ILE A 49 7.35 4.12 3.15
N PHE A 50 6.53 5.11 2.82
CA PHE A 50 6.70 5.92 1.63
C PHE A 50 6.54 7.40 1.94
N ASP A 51 7.19 8.21 1.11
CA ASP A 51 7.20 9.66 1.22
C ASP A 51 6.29 10.30 0.16
N LEU A 52 5.64 11.40 0.56
CA LEU A 52 4.85 12.25 -0.33
C LEU A 52 5.24 13.72 -0.10
N ASN A 53 5.40 14.48 -1.19
CA ASN A 53 5.58 15.92 -1.15
C ASN A 53 4.33 16.61 -1.68
N ILE A 54 3.64 17.32 -0.78
CA ILE A 54 2.34 17.90 -1.05
C ILE A 54 2.50 19.41 -1.21
N VAL A 55 2.03 19.91 -2.35
CA VAL A 55 2.06 21.35 -2.66
C VAL A 55 0.95 22.10 -1.89
N PRO A 56 1.09 23.42 -1.67
CA PRO A 56 0.14 24.19 -0.88
C PRO A 56 -1.29 24.13 -1.41
N HIS A 57 -1.46 24.07 -2.73
CA HIS A 57 -2.79 23.96 -3.34
C HIS A 57 -3.48 22.65 -2.94
N THR A 58 -2.78 21.50 -2.99
CA THR A 58 -3.36 20.22 -2.58
C THR A 58 -3.69 20.19 -1.09
N LEU A 59 -2.87 20.83 -0.24
CA LEU A 59 -3.21 20.97 1.19
C LEU A 59 -4.48 21.80 1.39
N ALA A 60 -4.60 22.92 0.66
CA ALA A 60 -5.73 23.83 0.80
C ALA A 60 -7.05 23.26 0.27
N GLU A 61 -6.99 22.45 -0.80
CA GLU A 61 -8.17 21.90 -1.46
C GLU A 61 -8.55 20.49 -0.99
N THR A 62 -7.85 19.92 0.00
CA THR A 62 -8.11 18.56 0.49
C THR A 62 -8.04 18.46 2.01
N THR A 63 -8.44 17.31 2.55
CA THR A 63 -8.36 17.02 3.99
C THR A 63 -6.95 16.76 4.49
N MET A 64 -5.93 16.75 3.61
CA MET A 64 -4.54 16.50 4.01
C MET A 64 -3.97 17.57 4.94
N ASP A 65 -4.49 18.80 4.93
CA ASP A 65 -4.00 19.80 5.87
C ASP A 65 -4.30 19.44 7.33
N GLU A 66 -5.24 18.54 7.59
CA GLU A 66 -5.53 18.02 8.92
C GLU A 66 -4.69 16.79 9.30
N PHE A 67 -3.84 16.30 8.39
CA PHE A 67 -3.09 15.08 8.65
C PHE A 67 -1.97 15.35 9.64
N ARG A 68 -1.90 14.52 10.68
CA ARG A 68 -0.93 14.60 11.77
C ARG A 68 -0.37 13.20 12.04
N PRO A 69 0.85 13.08 12.60
CA PRO A 69 1.38 11.79 13.05
C PRO A 69 0.38 11.01 13.91
N GLY A 70 0.27 9.71 13.67
CA GLY A 70 -0.69 8.81 14.31
C GLY A 70 -2.05 8.72 13.61
N ARG A 71 -2.37 9.62 12.66
CA ARG A 71 -3.63 9.55 11.88
C ARG A 71 -3.65 8.29 11.02
N ARG A 72 -4.77 7.57 11.08
CA ARG A 72 -5.08 6.46 10.17
C ARG A 72 -5.67 7.02 8.87
N VAL A 73 -5.23 6.46 7.75
CA VAL A 73 -5.66 6.86 6.40
C VAL A 73 -6.00 5.63 5.58
N ASN A 74 -6.92 5.75 4.64
CA ASN A 74 -7.17 4.75 3.62
C ASN A 74 -6.09 4.82 2.56
N LEU A 75 -5.65 3.67 2.06
CA LEU A 75 -4.65 3.57 1.01
C LEU A 75 -5.21 2.73 -0.12
N GLU A 76 -5.16 3.26 -1.34
CA GLU A 76 -5.46 2.50 -2.55
C GLU A 76 -4.22 2.51 -3.44
N VAL A 77 -3.75 1.31 -3.78
CA VAL A 77 -2.56 1.09 -4.60
C VAL A 77 -2.93 1.17 -6.08
N ASP A 78 -1.94 1.45 -6.92
CA ASP A 78 -2.14 1.56 -8.37
C ASP A 78 -2.77 0.27 -8.93
N LEU A 79 -3.84 0.45 -9.70
CA LEU A 79 -4.55 -0.64 -10.37
C LEU A 79 -3.62 -1.40 -11.33
N ILE A 80 -2.70 -0.70 -12.00
CA ILE A 80 -1.70 -1.32 -12.87
C ILE A 80 -0.83 -2.31 -12.10
N ALA A 81 -0.43 -1.98 -10.86
CA ALA A 81 0.37 -2.89 -10.04
C ALA A 81 -0.37 -4.20 -9.73
N ARG A 82 -1.68 -4.14 -9.48
CA ARG A 82 -2.51 -5.34 -9.29
C ARG A 82 -2.65 -6.17 -10.57
N TYR A 83 -2.81 -5.52 -11.72
CA TYR A 83 -2.85 -6.23 -12.99
C TYR A 83 -1.51 -6.89 -13.33
N LEU A 84 -0.40 -6.20 -13.08
CA LEU A 84 0.95 -6.74 -13.28
C LEU A 84 1.19 -7.97 -12.40
N GLU A 85 0.83 -7.91 -11.12
CA GLU A 85 0.91 -9.09 -10.27
C GLU A 85 0.07 -10.25 -10.81
N ARG A 86 -1.18 -9.98 -11.21
CA ARG A 86 -2.05 -11.01 -11.78
C ARG A 86 -1.48 -11.62 -13.06
N LEU A 87 -0.85 -10.81 -13.91
CA LEU A 87 -0.15 -11.28 -15.12
C LEU A 87 1.08 -12.11 -14.78
N LEU A 88 1.86 -11.71 -13.78
CA LEU A 88 3.06 -12.45 -13.33
C LEU A 88 2.71 -13.80 -12.68
N LEU A 89 1.55 -13.91 -12.03
CA LEU A 89 1.02 -15.17 -11.53
C LEU A 89 0.64 -16.13 -12.66
N GLY A 90 0.34 -15.62 -13.87
CA GLY A 90 -0.01 -16.42 -15.04
C GLY A 90 -1.22 -17.32 -14.79
N GLU A 91 -1.14 -18.58 -15.19
CA GLU A 91 -2.21 -19.58 -15.01
C GLU A 91 -2.59 -19.80 -13.55
N ARG A 92 -1.65 -19.60 -12.61
CA ARG A 92 -1.90 -19.70 -11.16
C ARG A 92 -2.88 -18.66 -10.66
N ALA A 93 -3.07 -17.55 -11.38
CA ALA A 93 -4.07 -16.55 -11.03
C ALA A 93 -5.52 -17.06 -11.20
N ALA A 94 -5.72 -18.13 -11.97
CA ALA A 94 -7.03 -18.77 -12.18
C ALA A 94 -7.28 -19.96 -11.24
N GLU A 95 -6.25 -20.43 -10.52
CA GLU A 95 -6.37 -21.52 -9.57
C GLU A 95 -7.16 -21.06 -8.33
N THR A 96 -8.24 -21.76 -8.02
CA THR A 96 -9.01 -21.55 -6.79
C THR A 96 -8.37 -22.33 -5.65
N GLY A 97 -7.24 -21.82 -5.15
CA GLY A 97 -6.63 -22.24 -3.89
C GLY A 97 -5.86 -23.56 -3.93
N GLY A 98 -4.56 -23.47 -3.62
CA GLY A 98 -3.82 -24.50 -2.88
C GLY A 98 -4.32 -24.57 -1.43
N GLY A 99 -5.61 -24.87 -1.27
CA GLY A 99 -6.20 -25.15 0.02
C GLY A 99 -5.51 -26.37 0.62
N ILE A 100 -5.52 -26.43 1.95
CA ILE A 100 -5.08 -27.59 2.72
C ILE A 100 -5.68 -28.85 2.08
N SER A 101 -4.85 -29.61 1.37
CA SER A 101 -5.28 -30.83 0.71
C SER A 101 -5.40 -31.94 1.74
N GLU A 102 -6.19 -32.97 1.44
CA GLU A 102 -6.25 -34.17 2.28
C GLU A 102 -4.85 -34.76 2.49
N ALA A 103 -4.00 -34.75 1.46
CA ALA A 103 -2.61 -35.16 1.55
C ALA A 103 -1.80 -34.29 2.52
N PHE A 104 -1.97 -32.96 2.49
CA PHE A 104 -1.33 -32.03 3.42
C PHE A 104 -1.81 -32.25 4.87
N LEU A 105 -3.10 -32.55 5.06
CA LEU A 105 -3.66 -32.91 6.38
C LEU A 105 -3.12 -34.24 6.88
N ALA A 106 -2.98 -35.24 5.99
CA ALA A 106 -2.44 -36.55 6.32
C ALA A 106 -0.97 -36.45 6.74
N GLU A 107 -0.14 -35.72 5.98
CA GLU A 107 1.28 -35.51 6.30
C GLU A 107 1.49 -34.86 7.67
N HIS A 108 0.57 -33.99 8.10
CA HIS A 108 0.66 -33.28 9.38
C HIS A 108 -0.21 -33.91 10.48
N GLY A 109 -0.71 -35.13 10.28
CA GLY A 109 -1.39 -35.92 11.31
C GLY A 109 -2.79 -35.45 11.69
N PHE A 110 -3.44 -34.65 10.85
CA PHE A 110 -4.80 -34.15 11.08
C PHE A 110 -5.90 -35.11 10.58
N LEU A 111 -5.55 -36.15 9.84
CA LEU A 111 -6.47 -37.22 9.45
C LEU A 111 -6.24 -38.44 10.33
N GLY A 112 -6.99 -38.51 11.41
CA GLY A 112 -6.98 -39.63 12.35
C GLY A 112 -8.33 -39.83 13.03
N LYS A 113 -9.24 -40.56 12.39
CA LYS A 113 -9.65 -41.93 12.78
C LYS A 113 -10.38 -42.59 11.62
#